data_AF-A0A356NPS3-F1
#
_entry.id   AF-A0A356NPS3-F1
#
_cell.length_a   1.000
_cell.length_b   1.000
_cell.length_c   1.000
_cell.angle_alpha   90.00
_cell.angle_beta   90.00
_cell.angle_gamma   90.00
#
_symmetry.space_group_name_H-M   'P 1'
#
loop_
_entity.id
_entity.type
_entity.pdbx_description
1 polymer ?
#
loop_
_entity_poly.entity_id
_entity_poly.type
_entity_poly.pdbx_seq_one_letter_code
_entity_poly.pdbx_strand_id
1 'polypeptide(L)'
;MGLRVSEAKNTEMLGLRDRFLIVGAKAAKTRTRRVMELLDGHEQWWKAVKPLKSLLERFEQLRESAGIHDWPMNAMRHTAPSHWLNFYQDEAKAALHLGHSPAMLHSHYKALVTRRESEEFFELWR
;
A
#
# COMPACT_ATOMS: atom_id res chain seq x y z
N MET A 1 0.89 3.02 0.83
CA MET A 1 1.05 1.81 1.67
C MET A 1 1.17 0.51 0.87
N GLY A 2 0.32 0.22 -0.11
CA GLY A 2 0.48 -1.00 -0.93
C GLY A 2 -0.21 -2.24 -0.35
N LEU A 3 -1.33 -2.08 0.37
CA LEU A 3 -2.18 -3.19 0.80
C LEU A 3 -2.84 -3.87 -0.41
N ARG A 4 -3.20 -5.15 -0.28
CA ARG A 4 -4.07 -5.81 -1.25
C ARG A 4 -5.49 -5.25 -1.11
N VAL A 5 -6.25 -5.20 -2.20
CA VAL A 5 -7.66 -4.73 -2.17
C VAL A 5 -8.49 -5.53 -1.16
N SER A 6 -8.25 -6.83 -1.02
CA SER A 6 -8.94 -7.66 -0.01
C SER A 6 -8.60 -7.26 1.43
N GLU A 7 -7.37 -6.83 1.69
CA GLU A 7 -6.93 -6.38 3.03
C GLU A 7 -7.50 -4.98 3.31
N ALA A 8 -7.50 -4.11 2.30
CA ALA A 8 -8.10 -2.77 2.38
C ALA A 8 -9.63 -2.80 2.54
N LYS A 9 -10.31 -3.90 2.16
CA LYS A 9 -11.74 -4.10 2.41
C LYS A 9 -12.04 -4.46 3.87
N ASN A 10 -11.12 -5.16 4.53
CA ASN A 10 -11.30 -5.67 5.89
C ASN A 10 -10.49 -4.83 6.89
N THR A 11 -10.70 -3.51 6.87
CA THR A 11 -9.96 -2.53 7.68
C THR A 11 -10.00 -2.83 9.18
N GLU A 12 -11.09 -3.41 9.66
CA GLU A 12 -11.30 -3.83 11.04
C GLU A 12 -10.38 -4.98 11.50
N MET A 13 -9.78 -5.70 10.55
CA MET A 13 -8.82 -6.78 10.82
C MET A 13 -7.36 -6.29 10.79
N LEU A 14 -7.16 -5.00 10.56
CA LEU A 14 -5.87 -4.32 10.58
C LEU A 14 -5.69 -3.61 11.93
N GLY A 15 -4.46 -3.59 12.43
CA GLY A 15 -4.13 -2.85 13.65
C GLY A 15 -3.02 -1.84 13.40
N LEU A 16 -3.06 -0.70 14.08
CA LEU A 16 -1.93 0.22 14.13
C LEU A 16 -1.37 0.22 15.56
N ARG A 17 -0.05 0.08 15.68
CA ARG A 17 0.66 0.20 16.95
C ARG A 17 2.04 0.77 16.71
N ASP A 18 2.44 1.78 17.49
CA ASP A 18 3.79 2.36 17.46
C ASP A 18 4.26 2.72 16.03
N ARG A 19 3.34 3.25 15.19
CA ARG A 19 3.51 3.59 13.75
C ARG A 19 3.65 2.40 12.81
N PHE A 20 3.44 1.19 13.30
CA PHE A 20 3.44 -0.02 12.49
C PHE A 20 2.02 -0.50 12.23
N LEU A 21 1.66 -0.59 10.95
CA LEU A 21 0.45 -1.24 10.49
C LEU A 21 0.66 -2.76 10.48
N ILE A 22 -0.12 -3.44 11.30
CA ILE A 22 -0.12 -4.88 11.48
C ILE A 22 -1.23 -5.47 10.61
N VAL A 23 -0.83 -6.21 9.58
CA VAL A 23 -1.76 -6.99 8.75
C VAL A 23 -1.82 -8.41 9.32
N GLY A 24 -2.91 -8.74 10.00
CA GLY A 24 -3.11 -10.04 10.64
C GLY A 24 -3.40 -11.18 9.66
N ALA A 25 -3.24 -12.42 10.12
CA ALA A 25 -3.49 -13.63 9.30
C ALA A 25 -4.95 -13.75 8.84
N LYS A 26 -5.90 -13.18 9.58
CA LYS A 26 -7.32 -13.12 9.22
C LYS A 26 -7.61 -12.11 8.12
N ALA A 27 -6.79 -11.05 8.00
CA ALA A 27 -6.90 -10.04 6.95
C ALA A 27 -6.19 -10.46 5.66
N ALA A 28 -5.09 -11.20 5.77
CA ALA A 28 -4.24 -11.58 4.65
C ALA A 28 -4.82 -12.76 3.85
N LYS A 29 -4.92 -12.59 2.52
CA LYS A 29 -5.37 -13.66 1.59
C LYS A 29 -4.53 -14.94 1.71
N THR A 30 -3.23 -14.81 2.00
CA THR A 30 -2.30 -15.94 2.16
C THR A 30 -2.14 -16.38 3.62
N ARG A 31 -2.89 -15.78 4.56
CA ARG A 31 -2.76 -15.97 6.02
C ARG A 31 -1.38 -15.58 6.59
N THR A 32 -0.54 -14.95 5.79
CA THR A 32 0.78 -14.46 6.21
C THR A 32 0.63 -13.13 6.93
N ARG A 33 1.10 -13.06 8.18
CA ARG A 33 1.16 -11.81 8.93
C ARG A 33 2.32 -10.97 8.40
N ARG A 34 2.14 -9.66 8.33
CA ARG A 34 3.23 -8.73 8.10
C ARG A 34 3.04 -7.43 8.86
N VAL A 35 4.15 -6.75 9.08
CA VAL A 35 4.21 -5.49 9.80
C VAL A 35 4.79 -4.46 8.84
N MET A 36 4.05 -3.37 8.63
CA MET A 36 4.38 -2.30 7.70
C MET A 36 4.66 -1.04 8.50
N GLU A 37 5.86 -0.50 8.37
CA GLU A 37 6.19 0.83 8.88
C GLU A 37 5.38 1.91 8.16
N LEU A 38 4.72 2.79 8.90
CA LEU A 38 4.18 4.03 8.35
C LEU A 38 5.29 5.08 8.31
N LEU A 39 5.31 5.85 7.23
CA LEU A 39 6.16 7.03 7.14
C LEU A 39 5.65 8.12 8.09
N ASP A 40 6.54 9.01 8.51
CA ASP A 40 6.20 10.15 9.34
C ASP A 40 5.09 10.99 8.67
N GLY A 41 4.11 11.41 9.46
CA GLY A 41 2.91 12.13 8.99
C GLY A 41 1.76 11.20 8.54
N HIS A 42 2.04 9.97 8.09
CA HIS A 42 1.00 9.10 7.52
C HIS A 42 0.00 8.56 8.54
N GLU A 43 0.33 8.59 9.83
CA GLU A 43 -0.55 8.15 10.92
C GLU A 43 -1.88 8.93 10.96
N GLN A 44 -1.89 10.18 10.50
CA GLN A 44 -3.12 10.98 10.45
C GLN A 44 -4.19 10.35 9.56
N TRP A 45 -3.78 9.75 8.45
CA TRP A 45 -4.68 9.05 7.53
C TRP A 45 -5.28 7.81 8.17
N TRP A 46 -4.50 7.12 9.02
CA TRP A 46 -5.02 5.96 9.74
C TRP A 46 -6.20 6.32 10.66
N LYS A 47 -6.18 7.50 11.30
CA LYS A 47 -7.28 7.96 12.15
C LYS A 47 -8.60 8.11 11.38
N ALA A 48 -8.53 8.34 10.07
CA ALA A 48 -9.71 8.43 9.20
C ALA A 48 -10.18 7.08 8.65
N VAL A 49 -9.39 6.01 8.81
CA VAL A 49 -9.74 4.66 8.32
C VAL A 49 -10.90 4.11 9.15
N LYS A 50 -11.98 3.77 8.46
CA LYS A 50 -13.16 3.12 9.01
C LYS A 50 -13.69 2.10 8.01
N PRO A 51 -14.37 1.03 8.47
CA PRO A 51 -15.06 0.13 7.57
C PRO A 51 -16.06 0.90 6.71
N LEU A 52 -15.91 0.80 5.38
CA LEU A 52 -16.79 1.48 4.42
C LEU A 52 -17.73 0.48 3.78
N LYS A 53 -19.03 0.72 3.93
CA LYS A 53 -20.05 0.07 3.10
C LYS A 53 -19.92 0.56 1.65
N SER A 54 -20.14 -0.35 0.70
CA SER A 54 -20.06 -0.07 -0.75
C SER A 54 -18.74 0.55 -1.19
N LEU A 55 -17.61 0.06 -0.66
CA LEU A 55 -16.27 0.60 -0.97
C LEU A 55 -16.00 0.71 -2.49
N LEU A 56 -16.42 -0.28 -3.27
CA LEU A 56 -16.21 -0.28 -4.72
C LEU A 56 -16.97 0.84 -5.42
N GLU A 57 -18.26 1.00 -5.10
CA GLU A 57 -19.11 2.06 -5.67
C GLU A 57 -18.59 3.45 -5.29
N ARG A 58 -18.22 3.65 -4.02
CA ARG A 58 -17.60 4.90 -3.54
C ARG A 58 -16.28 5.19 -4.25
N PHE A 59 -15.49 4.15 -4.49
CA PHE A 59 -14.22 4.29 -5.22
C PHE A 59 -14.47 4.68 -6.68
N GLU A 60 -15.45 4.08 -7.36
CA GLU A 60 -15.82 4.48 -8.72
C GLU A 60 -16.30 5.94 -8.78
N GLN A 61 -17.18 6.37 -7.87
CA GLN A 61 -17.62 7.77 -7.78
C GLN A 61 -16.44 8.74 -7.55
N LEU A 62 -15.49 8.35 -6.70
CA LEU A 62 -14.28 9.14 -6.47
C LEU A 62 -13.41 9.21 -7.73
N ARG A 63 -13.23 8.08 -8.43
CA ARG A 63 -12.47 7.99 -9.66
C ARG A 63 -13.07 8.86 -10.77
N GLU A 64 -14.39 8.79 -10.94
CA GLU A 64 -15.14 9.61 -11.90
C GLU A 64 -15.03 11.09 -11.57
N SER A 65 -15.21 11.48 -10.31
CA SER A 65 -15.09 12.89 -9.90
C SER A 65 -13.66 13.43 -10.02
N ALA A 66 -12.65 12.57 -9.94
CA ALA A 66 -11.26 12.90 -10.23
C ALA A 66 -10.93 12.96 -11.73
N GLY A 67 -11.87 12.65 -12.63
CA GLY A 67 -11.65 12.64 -14.08
C GLY A 67 -10.73 11.50 -14.57
N ILE A 68 -10.58 10.43 -13.78
CA ILE A 68 -9.68 9.33 -14.11
C ILE A 68 -10.46 8.27 -14.89
N HIS A 69 -10.34 8.25 -16.21
CA HIS A 69 -11.10 7.33 -17.05
C HIS A 69 -10.52 5.91 -17.12
N ASP A 70 -9.20 5.78 -17.04
CA ASP A 70 -8.50 4.50 -17.00
C ASP A 70 -7.91 4.25 -15.62
N TRP A 71 -8.30 3.14 -15.00
CA TRP A 71 -7.80 2.72 -13.70
C TRP A 71 -7.36 1.26 -13.75
N PRO A 72 -6.06 0.99 -13.80
CA PRO A 72 -5.55 -0.37 -13.85
C PRO A 72 -5.98 -1.20 -12.64
N MET A 73 -6.22 -2.49 -12.89
CA MET A 73 -6.57 -3.42 -11.82
C MET A 73 -5.46 -3.44 -10.75
N ASN A 74 -5.85 -3.27 -9.49
CA ASN A 74 -4.94 -3.23 -8.35
C ASN A 74 -3.85 -2.14 -8.45
N ALA A 75 -4.09 -1.03 -9.18
CA ALA A 75 -3.11 0.05 -9.37
C ALA A 75 -2.39 0.44 -8.06
N MET A 76 -3.13 0.73 -6.99
CA MET A 76 -2.56 1.06 -5.68
C MET A 76 -1.60 0.00 -5.11
N ARG A 77 -1.86 -1.29 -5.34
CA ARG A 77 -0.97 -2.39 -4.90
C ARG A 77 0.26 -2.50 -5.79
N HIS A 78 0.17 -2.14 -7.06
CA HIS A 78 1.28 -2.23 -8.03
C HIS A 78 2.15 -0.96 -8.07
N THR A 79 1.63 0.20 -7.69
CA THR A 79 2.43 1.44 -7.58
C THR A 79 3.39 1.39 -6.38
N ALA A 80 2.92 0.89 -5.23
CA ALA A 80 3.69 0.95 -4.00
C ALA A 80 5.05 0.19 -4.01
N PRO A 81 5.19 -1.01 -4.62
CA PRO A 81 6.43 -1.77 -4.57
C PRO A 81 7.63 -1.06 -5.18
N SER A 82 7.46 -0.37 -6.31
CA SER A 82 8.55 0.39 -6.95
C SER A 82 9.05 1.52 -6.03
N HIS A 83 8.13 2.24 -5.40
CA HIS A 83 8.52 3.33 -4.50
C HIS A 83 9.17 2.84 -3.20
N TRP A 84 8.62 1.79 -2.58
CA TRP A 84 9.20 1.22 -1.36
C TRP A 84 10.54 0.53 -1.60
N LEU A 85 10.74 -0.09 -2.77
CA LEU A 85 12.04 -0.64 -3.15
C LEU A 85 13.08 0.48 -3.22
N ASN A 86 12.75 1.62 -3.85
CA ASN A 86 13.62 2.80 -3.88
C ASN A 86 13.83 3.43 -2.50
N PHE A 87 12.82 3.42 -1.64
CA PHE A 87 12.94 3.95 -0.27
C PHE A 87 13.93 3.14 0.56
N TYR A 88 13.80 1.81 0.55
CA TYR A 88 14.65 0.95 1.36
C TYR A 88 16.03 0.70 0.75
N GLN A 89 16.17 0.79 -0.57
CA GLN A 89 17.36 0.35 -1.31
C GLN A 89 17.79 -1.09 -0.94
N ASP A 90 16.81 -1.91 -0.53
CA ASP A 90 16.98 -3.28 -0.07
C ASP A 90 15.74 -4.10 -0.45
N GLU A 91 15.93 -5.03 -1.39
CA GLU A 91 14.86 -5.89 -1.91
C GLU A 91 14.27 -6.80 -0.83
N ALA A 92 15.08 -7.34 0.07
CA ALA A 92 14.62 -8.23 1.13
C ALA A 92 13.77 -7.48 2.15
N LYS A 93 14.21 -6.27 2.54
CA LYS A 93 13.46 -5.40 3.44
C LYS A 93 12.13 -4.96 2.82
N ALA A 94 12.14 -4.52 1.56
CA ALA A 94 10.93 -4.14 0.85
C ALA A 94 9.96 -5.32 0.68
N ALA A 95 10.48 -6.52 0.39
CA ALA A 95 9.70 -7.75 0.25
C ALA A 95 9.00 -8.11 1.56
N LEU A 96 9.73 -8.09 2.68
CA LEU A 96 9.19 -8.34 4.01
C LEU A 96 8.10 -7.32 4.37
N HIS A 97 8.37 -6.04 4.14
CA HIS A 97 7.43 -4.95 4.40
C HIS A 97 6.12 -5.13 3.64
N LEU A 98 6.18 -5.37 2.32
CA LEU A 98 4.99 -5.44 1.47
C LEU A 98 4.31 -6.82 1.43
N GLY A 99 4.97 -7.86 1.94
CA GLY A 99 4.55 -9.25 1.78
C GLY A 99 4.63 -9.71 0.33
N HIS A 100 5.74 -9.41 -0.33
CA HIS A 100 6.14 -9.89 -1.66
C HIS A 100 7.33 -10.87 -1.52
N SER A 101 7.67 -11.59 -2.59
CA SER A 101 8.96 -12.27 -2.68
C SER A 101 10.02 -11.32 -3.26
N PRO A 102 11.30 -11.41 -2.84
CA PRO A 102 12.37 -10.60 -3.42
C PRO A 102 12.49 -10.77 -4.94
N ALA A 103 12.39 -12.02 -5.43
CA ALA A 103 12.43 -12.30 -6.86
C ALA A 103 11.33 -11.57 -7.65
N MET A 104 10.11 -11.46 -7.10
CA MET A 104 9.05 -10.70 -7.76
C MET A 104 9.36 -9.19 -7.77
N LEU A 105 9.88 -8.65 -6.66
CA LEU A 105 10.28 -7.24 -6.61
C LEU A 105 11.33 -6.92 -7.67
N HIS A 106 12.35 -7.77 -7.76
CA HIS A 106 13.42 -7.64 -8.73
C HIS A 106 12.91 -7.67 -10.16
N SER A 107 12.10 -8.67 -10.52
CA SER A 107 11.64 -8.87 -11.89
C SER A 107 10.62 -7.83 -12.38
N HIS A 108 9.80 -7.29 -11.48
CA HIS A 108 8.63 -6.49 -11.88
C HIS A 108 8.63 -5.04 -11.43
N TYR A 109 9.47 -4.65 -10.48
CA TYR A 109 9.38 -3.31 -9.87
C TYR A 109 10.69 -2.56 -9.80
N LYS A 110 11.82 -3.24 -10.06
CA LYS A 110 13.15 -2.63 -10.10
C LYS A 110 13.27 -1.66 -11.28
N ALA A 111 13.82 -0.47 -11.00
CA ALA A 111 14.11 0.58 -11.97
C ALA A 111 12.90 1.10 -12.79
N LEU A 112 11.67 0.87 -12.33
CA LEU A 112 10.46 1.43 -12.97
C LEU A 112 10.21 2.91 -12.63
N VAL A 113 10.71 3.36 -11.48
CA VAL A 113 10.61 4.74 -11.03
C VAL A 113 11.97 5.18 -10.51
N THR A 114 12.27 6.46 -10.67
CA THR A 114 13.47 7.10 -10.13
C THR A 114 13.34 7.31 -8.62
N ARG A 115 14.46 7.55 -7.94
CA ARG A 115 14.46 7.90 -6.52
C ARG A 115 13.69 9.19 -6.26
N ARG A 116 13.85 10.20 -7.13
CA ARG A 116 13.15 11.49 -7.03
C ARG A 116 11.64 11.33 -7.10
N GLU A 117 11.13 10.54 -8.04
CA GLU A 117 9.69 10.25 -8.14
C GLU A 117 9.15 9.54 -6.89
N SER A 118 9.96 8.70 -6.24
CA SER A 118 9.58 8.10 -4.95
C SER A 118 9.52 9.11 -3.81
N GLU A 119 10.47 10.04 -3.74
CA GLU A 119 10.47 11.11 -2.74
C GLU A 119 9.24 12.01 -2.93
N GLU A 120 8.98 12.45 -4.16
CA GLU A 120 7.78 13.22 -4.52
C GLU A 120 6.48 12.44 -4.19
N PHE A 121 6.43 11.16 -4.51
CA PHE A 121 5.28 10.31 -4.22
C PHE A 121 4.96 10.24 -2.72
N PHE A 122 5.97 10.08 -1.85
CA PHE A 122 5.74 10.00 -0.41
C PHE A 122 5.41 11.36 0.21
N GLU A 123 5.97 12.45 -0.31
CA GLU A 123 5.68 13.81 0.19
C GLU A 123 4.20 14.19 0.03
N LEU A 124 3.52 13.70 -1.01
CA LEU A 124 2.09 13.93 -1.22
C LEU A 124 1.19 13.44 -0.07
N TRP A 125 1.69 12.54 0.77
CA TRP A 125 0.93 11.88 1.84
C TRP A 125 1.40 12.28 3.24
N ARG A 126 2.41 13.14 3.36
CA ARG A 126 2.91 13.63 4.64
C ARG A 126 1.90 14.55 5.33
#